data_AF-A0A2T8KLQ7-F1
#
_entry.id   AF-A0A2T8KLQ7-F1
#
_cell.length_a   1.000
_cell.length_b   1.000
_cell.length_c   1.000
_cell.angle_alpha   90.00
_cell.angle_beta   90.00
_cell.angle_gamma   90.00
#
_symmetry.space_group_name_H-M   'P 1'
#
loop_
_entity.id
_entity.type
_entity.pdbx_description
1 polymer ?
#
loop_
_entity_poly.entity_id
_entity_poly.type
_entity_poly.pdbx_seq_one_letter_code
_entity_poly.pdbx_strand_id
1 'polypeptide(L)'
;MLNSEKMSKSTGNFLTLEEAIKKYSSDATRFALADAVDGMDDANFVTETANSAVMRLTKEISWMEEVVAAESKLRAGAPTRYADRVFANEMNIAIKETEKSYSFFMFRDALKSGFYDLQLARDEYRLSCGAAGMNRDMLWRFMNVQTRLITPICPHYAEHVWQKILKKEGFAIKAGWPVADTPDPTLRIANKYLQDSIVSMRKLLQKQESGSKKPRKGAAPAPPSEAKRMSIGLIYVNEHYSGWKEQCLRVLQ
;
A
#
# COMPACT_ATOMS: atom_id res chain seq x y z
N MET A 1 20.75 -9.18 -14.55
CA MET A 1 19.96 -10.28 -15.12
C MET A 1 18.72 -9.76 -15.82
N LEU A 2 18.14 -10.55 -16.74
CA LEU A 2 16.84 -10.32 -17.37
C LEU A 2 16.01 -11.59 -17.17
N ASN A 3 14.88 -11.47 -16.47
CA ASN A 3 14.03 -12.60 -16.07
C ASN A 3 14.81 -13.74 -15.39
N SER A 4 15.71 -13.39 -14.46
CA SER A 4 16.57 -14.32 -13.70
C SER A 4 17.63 -15.06 -14.51
N GLU A 5 17.84 -14.66 -15.77
CA GLU A 5 18.88 -15.21 -16.63
C GLU A 5 19.92 -14.15 -17.00
N LYS A 6 21.12 -14.61 -17.39
CA LYS A 6 22.18 -13.72 -17.89
C LYS A 6 21.71 -13.06 -19.19
N MET A 7 21.90 -11.74 -19.28
CA MET A 7 21.60 -11.00 -20.50
C MET A 7 22.63 -11.36 -21.58
N SER A 8 22.19 -11.92 -22.70
CA SER A 8 23.06 -12.29 -23.82
C SER A 8 22.34 -12.19 -25.16
N LYS A 9 22.98 -11.55 -26.13
CA LYS A 9 22.48 -11.50 -27.52
C LYS A 9 22.44 -12.88 -28.16
N SER A 10 23.39 -13.77 -27.82
CA SER A 10 23.49 -15.11 -28.42
C SER A 10 22.37 -16.05 -27.98
N THR A 11 21.83 -15.87 -26.78
CA THR A 11 20.70 -16.68 -26.26
C THR A 11 19.34 -16.06 -26.59
N GLY A 12 19.31 -14.88 -27.21
CA GLY A 12 18.08 -14.11 -27.45
C GLY A 12 17.52 -13.43 -26.19
N ASN A 13 18.10 -13.66 -25.00
CA ASN A 13 17.70 -12.99 -23.76
C ASN A 13 18.40 -11.63 -23.63
N PHE A 14 18.02 -10.69 -24.48
CA PHE A 14 18.58 -9.34 -24.51
C PHE A 14 17.47 -8.32 -24.75
N LEU A 15 17.53 -7.19 -24.05
CA LEU A 15 16.57 -6.10 -24.21
C LEU A 15 17.34 -4.78 -24.20
N THR A 16 17.29 -4.05 -25.31
CA THR A 16 17.87 -2.71 -25.40
C THR A 16 17.03 -1.69 -24.63
N LEU A 17 17.64 -0.55 -24.29
CA LEU A 17 16.92 0.56 -23.67
C LEU A 17 15.75 1.05 -24.53
N GLU A 18 15.95 1.19 -25.84
CA GLU A 18 14.91 1.65 -26.77
C GLU A 18 13.75 0.65 -26.84
N GLU A 19 14.03 -0.65 -26.93
CA GLU A 19 13.00 -1.69 -26.91
C GLU A 19 12.23 -1.70 -25.59
N ALA A 20 12.92 -1.56 -24.45
CA ALA A 20 12.29 -1.49 -23.14
C ALA A 20 11.34 -0.28 -23.02
N ILE A 21 11.80 0.90 -23.42
CA ILE A 21 10.98 2.13 -23.41
C ILE A 21 9.80 1.99 -24.37
N LYS A 22 9.99 1.45 -25.57
CA LYS A 22 8.91 1.26 -26.54
C LYS A 22 7.87 0.25 -26.05
N LYS A 23 8.30 -0.78 -25.32
CA LYS A 23 7.42 -1.84 -24.82
C LYS A 23 6.69 -1.46 -23.53
N TYR A 24 7.34 -0.75 -22.61
CA TYR A 24 6.80 -0.49 -21.27
C TYR A 24 6.66 0.99 -20.92
N SER A 25 7.04 1.94 -21.78
CA SER A 25 7.29 3.36 -21.46
C SER A 25 8.54 3.61 -20.62
N SER A 26 9.01 4.87 -20.64
CA SER A 26 10.17 5.30 -19.85
C SER A 26 9.94 5.09 -18.36
N ASP A 27 8.78 5.49 -17.84
CA ASP A 27 8.52 5.46 -16.41
C ASP A 27 8.33 4.04 -15.87
N ALA A 28 7.62 3.16 -16.58
CA ALA A 28 7.48 1.79 -16.10
C ALA A 28 8.80 1.00 -16.21
N THR A 29 9.64 1.33 -17.20
CA THR A 29 11.00 0.78 -17.29
C THR A 29 11.85 1.23 -16.09
N ARG A 30 11.83 2.53 -15.75
CA ARG A 30 12.53 3.07 -14.56
C ARG A 30 12.00 2.49 -13.26
N PHE A 31 10.68 2.29 -13.17
CA PHE A 31 10.02 1.65 -12.04
C PHE A 31 10.54 0.23 -11.83
N ALA A 32 10.56 -0.59 -12.88
CA ALA A 32 11.06 -1.96 -12.81
C ALA A 32 12.56 -2.02 -12.52
N LEU A 33 13.34 -1.04 -12.99
CA LEU A 33 14.76 -0.92 -12.66
C LEU A 33 14.97 -0.57 -11.18
N ALA A 34 14.15 0.33 -10.61
CA ALA A 34 14.20 0.66 -9.19
C ALA A 34 13.81 -0.54 -8.30
N ASP A 35 12.91 -1.42 -8.78
CA ASP A 35 12.50 -2.63 -8.07
C ASP A 35 13.51 -3.79 -8.19
N ALA A 36 14.46 -3.70 -9.12
CA ALA A 36 15.27 -4.83 -9.57
C ALA A 36 16.21 -5.43 -8.51
N VAL A 37 16.73 -4.62 -7.59
CA VAL A 37 17.39 -5.00 -6.33
C VAL A 37 17.89 -3.75 -5.60
N ASP A 38 18.11 -3.84 -4.30
CA ASP A 38 18.93 -2.89 -3.52
C ASP A 38 20.19 -3.64 -3.01
N GLY A 39 21.36 -2.99 -3.06
CA GLY A 39 22.61 -3.56 -2.52
C GLY A 39 23.61 -4.07 -3.58
N MET A 40 24.35 -5.13 -3.23
CA MET A 40 25.48 -5.66 -4.03
C MET A 40 25.13 -6.87 -4.90
N ASP A 41 23.92 -7.41 -4.75
CA ASP A 41 23.47 -8.56 -5.54
C ASP A 41 23.20 -8.16 -7.00
N ASP A 42 23.28 -9.13 -7.91
CA ASP A 42 23.01 -8.91 -9.33
C ASP A 42 21.55 -8.47 -9.54
N ALA A 43 21.35 -7.22 -9.94
CA ALA A 43 20.03 -6.66 -10.25
C ALA A 43 19.30 -7.49 -11.31
N ASN A 44 18.01 -7.75 -11.11
CA ASN A 44 17.20 -8.53 -12.03
C ASN A 44 16.06 -7.70 -12.62
N PHE A 45 16.15 -7.37 -13.92
CA PHE A 45 15.03 -6.76 -14.62
C PHE A 45 14.00 -7.85 -14.94
N VAL A 46 12.86 -7.82 -14.26
CA VAL A 46 11.75 -8.74 -14.51
C VAL A 46 10.73 -8.06 -15.41
N THR A 47 10.53 -8.60 -16.62
CA THR A 47 9.60 -8.04 -17.61
C THR A 47 8.15 -7.99 -17.09
N GLU A 48 7.77 -8.94 -16.24
CA GLU A 48 6.47 -8.96 -15.59
C GLU A 48 6.27 -7.80 -14.59
N THR A 49 7.35 -7.41 -13.89
CA THR A 49 7.33 -6.21 -13.03
C THR A 49 7.13 -4.95 -13.88
N ALA A 50 7.77 -4.85 -15.04
CA ALA A 50 7.58 -3.72 -15.95
C ALA A 50 6.14 -3.64 -16.51
N ASN A 51 5.57 -4.78 -16.94
CA ASN A 51 4.15 -4.87 -17.34
C ASN A 51 3.22 -4.44 -16.19
N SER A 52 3.48 -4.95 -14.99
CA SER A 52 2.71 -4.61 -13.79
C SER A 52 2.82 -3.13 -13.45
N ALA A 53 3.98 -2.52 -13.65
CA ALA A 53 4.19 -1.09 -13.43
C ALA A 53 3.36 -0.23 -14.42
N VAL A 54 3.27 -0.61 -15.70
CA VAL A 54 2.37 0.08 -16.66
C VAL A 54 0.92 0.07 -16.16
N MET A 55 0.43 -1.13 -15.79
CA MET A 55 -0.94 -1.29 -15.29
C MET A 55 -1.17 -0.54 -13.97
N ARG A 56 -0.16 -0.47 -13.11
CA ARG A 56 -0.26 0.19 -11.81
C ARG A 56 -0.30 1.70 -11.96
N LEU A 57 0.63 2.29 -12.71
CA LEU A 57 0.67 3.74 -12.95
C LEU A 57 -0.62 4.22 -13.66
N THR A 58 -1.10 3.49 -14.66
CA THR A 58 -2.34 3.86 -15.36
C THR A 58 -3.58 3.77 -14.47
N LYS A 59 -3.71 2.70 -13.67
CA LYS A 59 -4.81 2.57 -12.68
C LYS A 59 -4.78 3.68 -11.63
N GLU A 60 -3.60 4.08 -11.18
CA GLU A 60 -3.46 5.16 -10.21
C GLU A 60 -3.85 6.52 -10.81
N ILE A 61 -3.50 6.81 -12.06
CA ILE A 61 -4.02 8.00 -12.77
C ILE A 61 -5.55 7.99 -12.78
N SER A 62 -6.16 6.90 -13.27
CA SER A 62 -7.62 6.80 -13.34
C SER A 62 -8.28 6.93 -11.96
N TRP A 63 -7.69 6.32 -10.93
CA TRP A 63 -8.18 6.46 -9.55
C TRP A 63 -8.13 7.92 -9.07
N MET A 64 -7.04 8.64 -9.33
CA MET A 64 -6.94 10.05 -8.93
C MET A 64 -7.94 10.94 -9.71
N GLU A 65 -8.15 10.67 -10.99
CA GLU A 65 -9.18 11.35 -11.80
C GLU A 65 -10.59 11.09 -11.25
N GLU A 66 -10.91 9.84 -10.90
CA GLU A 66 -12.18 9.47 -10.27
C GLU A 66 -12.40 10.16 -8.93
N VAL A 67 -11.35 10.27 -8.09
CA VAL A 67 -11.41 10.97 -6.81
C VAL A 67 -11.69 12.46 -7.00
N VAL A 68 -11.02 13.11 -7.96
CA VAL A 68 -11.25 14.52 -8.28
C VAL A 68 -12.67 14.71 -8.84
N ALA A 69 -13.14 13.82 -9.73
CA ALA A 69 -14.51 13.90 -10.26
C ALA A 69 -15.58 13.66 -9.18
N ALA A 70 -15.28 12.84 -8.18
CA ALA A 70 -16.18 12.51 -7.07
C ALA A 70 -16.00 13.42 -5.84
N GLU A 71 -15.32 14.56 -5.97
CA GLU A 71 -14.96 15.45 -4.85
C GLU A 71 -16.17 15.81 -3.97
N SER A 72 -17.33 16.07 -4.57
CA SER A 72 -18.57 16.42 -3.86
C SER A 72 -19.15 15.30 -2.99
N LYS A 73 -18.73 14.05 -3.21
CA LYS A 73 -19.12 12.87 -2.41
C LYS A 73 -18.17 12.60 -1.26
N LEU A 74 -17.04 13.29 -1.20
CA LEU A 74 -16.06 13.13 -0.13
C LEU A 74 -16.50 13.91 1.10
N ARG A 75 -16.12 13.41 2.27
CA ARG A 75 -16.40 14.12 3.52
C ARG A 75 -15.57 15.41 3.58
N ALA A 76 -16.26 16.53 3.75
CA ALA A 76 -15.67 17.83 4.01
C ALA A 76 -15.39 18.07 5.50
N GLY A 77 -14.55 19.06 5.80
CA GLY A 77 -14.20 19.48 7.16
C GLY A 77 -12.95 18.79 7.71
N ALA A 78 -12.60 19.16 8.94
CA ALA A 78 -11.33 18.75 9.55
C ALA A 78 -11.21 17.21 9.71
N PRO A 79 -10.04 16.63 9.40
CA PRO A 79 -9.80 15.19 9.46
C PRO A 79 -9.55 14.71 10.90
N THR A 80 -10.60 14.62 11.72
CA THR A 80 -10.50 14.34 13.16
C THR A 80 -10.73 12.88 13.56
N ARG A 81 -11.18 12.02 12.64
CA ARG A 81 -11.52 10.63 12.98
C ARG A 81 -10.26 9.79 13.24
N TYR A 82 -10.43 8.67 13.95
CA TYR A 82 -9.34 7.72 14.17
C TYR A 82 -8.67 7.27 12.87
N ALA A 83 -9.47 6.87 11.87
CA ALA A 83 -8.96 6.47 10.56
C ALA A 83 -8.19 7.60 9.85
N ASP A 84 -8.64 8.85 10.01
CA ASP A 84 -7.96 10.02 9.44
C ASP A 84 -6.58 10.20 10.09
N ARG A 85 -6.50 10.09 11.42
CA ARG A 85 -5.25 10.19 12.19
C ARG A 85 -4.28 9.07 11.83
N VAL A 86 -4.76 7.84 11.73
CA VAL A 86 -3.95 6.68 11.31
C VAL A 86 -3.39 6.93 9.91
N PHE A 87 -4.23 7.29 8.96
CA PHE A 87 -3.78 7.51 7.58
C PHE A 87 -2.80 8.68 7.46
N ALA A 88 -3.04 9.77 8.20
CA ALA A 88 -2.10 10.88 8.29
C ALA A 88 -0.74 10.45 8.87
N ASN A 89 -0.74 9.57 9.86
CA ASN A 89 0.47 9.01 10.46
C ASN A 89 1.22 8.10 9.49
N GLU A 90 0.53 7.21 8.78
CA GLU A 90 1.15 6.35 7.76
C GLU A 90 1.77 7.17 6.62
N MET A 91 1.14 8.28 6.20
CA MET A 91 1.78 9.21 5.26
C MET A 91 3.06 9.83 5.83
N ASN A 92 3.07 10.25 7.10
CA ASN A 92 4.26 10.79 7.75
C ASN A 92 5.40 9.76 7.83
N ILE A 93 5.06 8.50 8.15
CA ILE A 93 6.00 7.38 8.19
C ILE A 93 6.58 7.15 6.79
N ALA A 94 5.75 7.01 5.77
CA ALA A 94 6.19 6.80 4.41
C ALA A 94 7.14 7.91 3.94
N ILE A 95 6.80 9.18 4.18
CA ILE A 95 7.68 10.31 3.82
C ILE A 95 9.08 10.16 4.45
N LYS A 96 9.15 9.81 5.74
CA LYS A 96 10.42 9.68 6.47
C LYS A 96 11.20 8.42 6.07
N GLU A 97 10.53 7.30 5.89
CA GLU A 97 11.14 6.05 5.45
C GLU A 97 11.67 6.17 4.02
N THR A 98 10.90 6.78 3.11
CA THR A 98 11.34 7.02 1.72
C THR A 98 12.50 8.00 1.65
N GLU A 99 12.48 9.07 2.46
CA GLU A 99 13.60 10.03 2.55
C GLU A 99 14.90 9.34 2.96
N LYS A 100 14.79 8.48 3.98
CA LYS A 100 15.90 7.65 4.44
C LYS A 100 16.38 6.71 3.32
N SER A 101 15.48 5.98 2.68
CA SER A 101 15.81 5.03 1.61
C SER A 101 16.53 5.71 0.44
N TYR A 102 16.05 6.87 -0.04
CA TYR A 102 16.75 7.63 -1.07
C TYR A 102 18.13 8.11 -0.60
N SER A 103 18.27 8.54 0.65
CA SER A 103 19.55 8.99 1.22
C SER A 103 20.60 7.86 1.28
N PHE A 104 20.15 6.61 1.40
CA PHE A 104 21.00 5.41 1.39
C PHE A 104 21.06 4.71 0.02
N PHE A 105 20.53 5.32 -1.04
CA PHE A 105 20.46 4.73 -2.39
C PHE A 105 19.72 3.37 -2.45
N MET A 106 18.76 3.16 -1.54
CA MET A 106 17.90 1.98 -1.49
C MET A 106 16.61 2.28 -2.28
N PHE A 107 16.65 2.16 -3.60
CA PHE A 107 15.57 2.57 -4.49
C PHE A 107 14.38 1.61 -4.45
N ARG A 108 14.60 0.31 -4.22
CA ARG A 108 13.52 -0.66 -4.02
C ARG A 108 12.79 -0.39 -2.71
N ASP A 109 13.51 -0.07 -1.63
CA ASP A 109 12.90 0.33 -0.36
C ASP A 109 12.19 1.69 -0.46
N ALA A 110 12.74 2.63 -1.23
CA ALA A 110 12.08 3.90 -1.51
C ALA A 110 10.77 3.69 -2.29
N LEU A 111 10.76 2.77 -3.27
CA LEU A 111 9.56 2.41 -4.02
C LEU A 111 8.53 1.68 -3.13
N LYS A 112 9.01 0.81 -2.24
CA LYS A 112 8.19 0.12 -1.24
C LYS A 112 7.46 1.12 -0.35
N SER A 113 8.20 1.98 0.36
CA SER A 113 7.62 2.94 1.30
C SER A 113 6.84 4.06 0.59
N GLY A 114 7.41 4.63 -0.47
CA GLY A 114 6.91 5.84 -1.14
C GLY A 114 5.83 5.59 -2.20
N PHE A 115 5.50 4.33 -2.49
CA PHE A 115 4.46 3.99 -3.44
C PHE A 115 3.58 2.84 -2.96
N TYR A 116 4.15 1.66 -2.73
CA TYR A 116 3.37 0.46 -2.37
C TYR A 116 2.71 0.56 -0.99
N ASP A 117 3.46 0.85 0.05
CA ASP A 117 2.95 0.94 1.42
C ASP A 117 1.95 2.12 1.55
N LEU A 118 2.18 3.21 0.83
CA LEU A 118 1.21 4.30 0.70
C LEU A 118 -0.12 3.85 0.08
N GLN A 119 -0.10 3.07 -1.00
CA GLN A 119 -1.33 2.50 -1.58
C GLN A 119 -2.05 1.57 -0.60
N LEU A 120 -1.30 0.75 0.15
CA LEU A 120 -1.87 -0.11 1.18
C LEU A 120 -2.53 0.71 2.29
N ALA A 121 -1.87 1.76 2.79
CA ALA A 121 -2.42 2.66 3.79
C ALA A 121 -3.70 3.36 3.31
N ARG A 122 -3.76 3.76 2.03
CA ARG A 122 -4.97 4.31 1.41
C ARG A 122 -6.11 3.28 1.37
N ASP A 123 -5.83 2.07 0.93
CA ASP A 123 -6.85 1.04 0.78
C ASP A 123 -7.42 0.62 2.14
N GLU A 124 -6.56 0.57 3.17
CA GLU A 124 -6.98 0.39 4.56
C GLU A 124 -7.81 1.57 5.07
N TYR A 125 -7.39 2.81 4.78
CA TYR A 125 -8.14 4.01 5.14
C TYR A 125 -9.55 4.01 4.53
N ARG A 126 -9.66 3.63 3.25
CA ARG A 126 -10.94 3.48 2.56
C ARG A 126 -11.85 2.46 3.26
N LEU A 127 -11.29 1.29 3.61
CA LEU A 127 -12.04 0.25 4.32
C LEU A 127 -12.49 0.73 5.72
N SER A 128 -11.60 1.42 6.44
CA SER A 128 -11.83 1.90 7.80
C SER A 128 -12.85 3.03 7.87
N CYS A 129 -12.97 3.83 6.81
CA CYS A 129 -13.99 4.87 6.70
C CYS A 129 -15.41 4.31 6.47
N GLY A 130 -15.54 3.15 5.82
CA GLY A 130 -16.83 2.52 5.52
C GLY A 130 -17.84 3.47 4.87
N ALA A 131 -19.11 3.37 5.30
CA ALA A 131 -20.20 4.23 4.81
C ALA A 131 -20.00 5.72 5.12
N ALA A 132 -19.13 6.03 6.07
CA ALA A 132 -18.92 7.40 6.53
C ALA A 132 -17.97 8.20 5.62
N GLY A 133 -17.40 7.55 4.59
CA GLY A 133 -16.64 8.18 3.52
C GLY A 133 -15.24 8.67 3.90
N MET A 134 -14.36 8.71 2.90
CA MET A 134 -13.02 9.28 3.01
C MET A 134 -13.07 10.80 3.07
N ASN A 135 -12.12 11.41 3.78
CA ASN A 135 -11.97 12.86 3.86
C ASN A 135 -11.27 13.41 2.62
N ARG A 136 -11.78 14.52 2.08
CA ARG A 136 -11.21 15.21 0.92
C ARG A 136 -9.76 15.62 1.14
N ASP A 137 -9.48 16.35 2.23
CA ASP A 137 -8.15 16.92 2.46
C ASP A 137 -7.09 15.82 2.67
N MET A 138 -7.47 14.70 3.26
CA MET A 138 -6.60 13.52 3.37
C MET A 138 -6.24 12.91 2.02
N LEU A 139 -7.21 12.80 1.08
CA LEU A 139 -6.93 12.27 -0.25
C LEU A 139 -6.08 13.24 -1.07
N TRP A 140 -6.30 14.55 -0.97
CA TRP A 140 -5.46 15.54 -1.64
C TRP A 140 -4.03 15.54 -1.10
N ARG A 141 -3.87 15.40 0.22
CA ARG A 141 -2.56 15.23 0.85
C ARG A 141 -1.88 13.95 0.35
N PHE A 142 -2.59 12.83 0.33
CA PHE A 142 -2.09 11.55 -0.17
C PHE A 142 -1.61 11.64 -1.62
N MET A 143 -2.46 12.15 -2.52
CA MET A 143 -2.10 12.30 -3.93
C MET A 143 -0.87 13.20 -4.07
N ASN A 144 -0.82 14.34 -3.35
CA ASN A 144 0.35 15.20 -3.39
C ASN A 144 1.64 14.53 -2.89
N VAL A 145 1.57 13.80 -1.78
CA VAL A 145 2.71 13.10 -1.20
C VAL A 145 3.20 12.02 -2.15
N GLN A 146 2.32 11.12 -2.60
CA GLN A 146 2.70 10.02 -3.48
C GLN A 146 3.29 10.52 -4.81
N THR A 147 2.70 11.56 -5.43
CA THR A 147 3.25 12.18 -6.63
C THR A 147 4.68 12.69 -6.42
N ARG A 148 4.96 13.33 -5.28
CA ARG A 148 6.31 13.87 -4.99
C ARG A 148 7.32 12.76 -4.69
N LEU A 149 6.92 11.74 -3.92
CA LEU A 149 7.80 10.63 -3.54
C LEU A 149 8.21 9.75 -4.74
N ILE A 150 7.31 9.57 -5.72
CA ILE A 150 7.60 8.78 -6.93
C ILE A 150 8.33 9.58 -8.03
N THR A 151 8.38 10.92 -7.91
CA THR A 151 8.98 11.81 -8.93
C THR A 151 10.41 11.40 -9.35
N PRO A 152 11.33 11.01 -8.45
CA PRO A 152 12.68 10.58 -8.86
C PRO A 152 12.70 9.33 -9.75
N ILE A 153 11.71 8.44 -9.60
CA ILE A 153 11.63 7.16 -10.32
C ILE A 153 10.77 7.31 -11.58
N CYS A 154 9.57 7.90 -11.48
CA CYS A 154 8.62 8.08 -12.58
C CYS A 154 8.28 9.57 -12.78
N PRO A 155 9.21 10.37 -13.34
CA PRO A 155 9.01 11.81 -13.44
C PRO A 155 7.89 12.20 -14.41
N HIS A 156 7.68 11.51 -15.53
CA HIS A 156 6.68 11.90 -16.52
C HIS A 156 5.25 11.69 -15.99
N TYR A 157 5.02 10.58 -15.30
CA TYR A 157 3.84 10.27 -14.52
C TYR A 157 3.61 11.33 -13.45
N ALA A 158 4.65 11.66 -12.68
CA ALA A 158 4.52 12.63 -11.61
C ALA A 158 4.17 14.03 -12.14
N GLU A 159 4.77 14.46 -13.25
CA GLU A 159 4.44 15.74 -13.91
C GLU A 159 3.01 15.73 -14.46
N HIS A 160 2.57 14.63 -15.07
CA HIS A 160 1.20 14.48 -15.53
C HIS A 160 0.21 14.63 -14.37
N VAL A 161 0.42 13.89 -13.27
CA VAL A 161 -0.45 13.99 -12.09
C VAL A 161 -0.41 15.40 -11.49
N TRP A 162 0.78 16.01 -11.35
CA TRP A 162 0.96 17.33 -10.78
C TRP A 162 0.20 18.42 -11.55
N GLN A 163 0.38 18.46 -12.87
CA GLN A 163 -0.15 19.53 -13.71
C GLN A 163 -1.57 19.25 -14.20
N LYS A 164 -1.87 18.01 -14.60
CA LYS A 164 -3.14 17.67 -15.24
C LYS A 164 -4.22 17.27 -14.25
N ILE A 165 -3.87 16.58 -13.16
CA ILE A 165 -4.85 16.09 -12.19
C ILE A 165 -4.94 17.05 -10.99
N LEU A 166 -3.82 17.31 -10.32
CA LEU A 166 -3.76 18.17 -9.13
C LEU A 166 -3.81 19.68 -9.47
N LYS A 167 -3.71 20.03 -10.76
CA LYS A 167 -3.75 21.42 -11.27
C LYS A 167 -2.78 22.35 -10.54
N LYS A 168 -1.61 21.83 -10.15
CA LYS A 168 -0.58 22.63 -9.48
C LYS A 168 0.27 23.38 -10.49
N GLU A 169 0.66 24.60 -10.11
CA GLU A 169 1.60 25.39 -10.89
C GLU A 169 3.02 24.82 -10.81
N GLY A 170 3.84 25.15 -11.80
CA GLY A 170 5.23 24.70 -11.89
C GLY A 170 5.38 23.22 -12.26
N PHE A 171 6.46 22.61 -11.75
CA PHE A 171 6.86 21.24 -12.06
C PHE A 171 6.99 20.43 -10.77
N ALA A 172 6.58 19.17 -10.79
CA ALA A 172 6.72 18.24 -9.68
C ALA A 172 8.19 18.12 -9.23
N ILE A 173 9.14 18.09 -10.18
CA ILE A 173 10.58 18.05 -9.89
C ILE A 173 11.09 19.26 -9.09
N LYS A 174 10.38 20.40 -9.14
CA LYS A 174 10.73 21.63 -8.42
C LYS A 174 9.90 21.83 -7.15
N ALA A 175 9.00 20.90 -6.83
CA ALA A 175 8.12 21.01 -5.67
C ALA A 175 8.84 20.75 -4.33
N GLY A 176 10.06 20.22 -4.35
CA GLY A 176 10.81 19.81 -3.15
C GLY A 176 10.22 18.56 -2.47
N TRP A 177 10.81 18.17 -1.33
CA TRP A 177 10.38 17.00 -0.55
C TRP A 177 9.13 17.29 0.29
N PRO A 178 8.14 16.37 0.38
CA PRO A 178 6.94 16.58 1.20
C PRO A 178 7.26 16.75 2.68
N VAL A 179 6.54 17.64 3.34
CA VAL A 179 6.67 17.88 4.78
C VAL A 179 5.86 16.82 5.53
N ALA A 180 6.49 16.24 6.55
CA ALA A 180 5.88 15.27 7.45
C ALA A 180 6.04 15.72 8.90
N ASP A 181 4.96 15.55 9.67
CA ASP A 181 5.03 15.67 11.12
C ASP A 181 5.75 14.46 11.72
N THR A 182 6.09 14.54 13.01
CA THR A 182 6.69 13.42 13.74
C THR A 182 5.74 12.22 13.75
N PRO A 183 6.17 11.05 13.22
CA PRO A 183 5.37 9.84 13.29
C PRO A 183 5.08 9.39 14.74
N ASP A 184 3.86 8.90 14.96
CA ASP A 184 3.42 8.27 16.20
C ASP A 184 3.54 6.73 16.07
N PRO A 185 4.60 6.12 16.64
CA PRO A 185 4.78 4.67 16.57
C PRO A 185 3.70 3.91 17.36
N THR A 186 3.19 4.50 18.44
CA THR A 186 2.14 3.91 19.27
C THR A 186 0.84 3.79 18.48
N LEU A 187 0.47 4.83 17.73
CA LEU A 187 -0.70 4.80 16.87
C LEU A 187 -0.60 3.71 15.79
N ARG A 188 0.57 3.57 15.15
CA ARG A 188 0.80 2.50 14.16
C ARG A 188 0.64 1.11 14.79
N ILE A 189 1.24 0.88 15.97
CA ILE A 189 1.15 -0.41 16.68
C ILE A 189 -0.31 -0.70 17.08
N ALA A 190 -1.02 0.29 17.63
CA ALA A 190 -2.42 0.17 18.01
C ALA A 190 -3.31 -0.16 16.81
N ASN A 191 -3.10 0.52 15.68
CA ASN A 191 -3.86 0.26 14.46
C ASN A 191 -3.56 -1.13 13.87
N LYS A 192 -2.28 -1.55 13.86
CA LYS A 192 -1.90 -2.91 13.46
C LYS A 192 -2.62 -3.97 14.30
N TYR A 193 -2.65 -3.80 15.63
CA TYR A 193 -3.38 -4.68 16.53
C TYR A 193 -4.88 -4.74 16.20
N LEU A 194 -5.50 -3.59 15.91
CA LEU A 194 -6.90 -3.53 15.50
C LEU A 194 -7.15 -4.30 14.19
N GLN A 195 -6.32 -4.09 13.16
CA GLN A 195 -6.47 -4.78 11.87
C GLN A 195 -6.28 -6.29 12.02
N ASP A 196 -5.25 -6.72 12.77
CA ASP A 196 -4.99 -8.14 13.04
C ASP A 196 -6.19 -8.77 13.78
N SER A 197 -6.78 -8.04 14.73
CA SER A 197 -7.99 -8.47 15.46
C SER A 197 -9.21 -8.60 14.54
N ILE A 198 -9.43 -7.64 13.62
CA ILE A 198 -10.51 -7.70 12.62
C ILE A 198 -10.35 -8.93 11.73
N VAL A 199 -9.13 -9.18 11.22
CA VAL A 199 -8.85 -10.35 10.37
C VAL A 199 -9.07 -11.65 11.14
N SER A 200 -8.61 -11.71 12.39
CA SER A 200 -8.83 -12.87 13.27
C SER A 200 -10.33 -13.13 13.49
N MET A 201 -11.10 -12.09 13.81
CA MET A 201 -12.55 -12.21 14.03
C MET A 201 -13.28 -12.68 12.77
N ARG A 202 -12.94 -12.15 11.59
CA ARG A 202 -13.52 -12.59 10.30
C ARG A 202 -13.25 -14.07 10.03
N LYS A 203 -12.01 -14.54 10.27
CA LYS A 203 -11.65 -15.95 10.12
C LYS A 203 -12.42 -16.85 11.08
N LEU A 204 -12.58 -16.42 12.33
CA LEU A 204 -13.35 -17.16 13.33
C LEU A 204 -14.83 -17.24 12.94
N LEU A 205 -15.43 -16.14 12.50
CA LEU A 205 -16.81 -16.11 12.02
C LEU A 205 -17.00 -17.09 10.85
N GLN A 206 -16.15 -17.00 9.83
CA GLN A 206 -16.20 -17.89 8.66
C GLN A 206 -16.11 -19.37 9.07
N LYS A 207 -15.22 -19.71 10.00
CA LYS A 207 -15.06 -21.08 10.52
C LYS A 207 -16.32 -21.58 11.24
N GLN A 208 -17.00 -20.70 11.99
CA GLN A 208 -18.24 -21.06 12.69
C GLN A 208 -19.40 -21.24 11.70
N GLU A 209 -19.51 -20.37 10.71
CA GLU A 209 -20.53 -20.42 9.65
C GLU A 209 -20.37 -21.65 8.76
N SER A 210 -19.15 -21.97 8.32
CA SER A 210 -18.88 -23.13 7.47
C SER A 210 -19.08 -24.47 8.18
N GLY A 211 -19.06 -24.47 9.51
CA GLY A 211 -19.06 -25.67 10.34
C GLY A 211 -17.83 -26.56 10.13
N SER A 212 -17.55 -27.45 11.09
CA SER A 212 -16.43 -28.40 11.04
C SER A 212 -16.62 -29.56 10.05
N LYS A 213 -17.19 -29.33 8.86
CA LYS A 213 -17.41 -30.41 7.88
C LYS A 213 -16.17 -30.57 7.00
N LYS A 214 -15.30 -31.54 7.35
CA LYS A 214 -14.41 -32.16 6.36
C LYS A 214 -15.29 -32.72 5.22
N PRO A 215 -15.04 -32.37 3.95
CA PRO A 215 -15.78 -32.98 2.85
C PRO A 215 -15.46 -34.48 2.84
N ARG A 216 -16.49 -35.33 2.95
CA ARG A 216 -16.35 -36.75 2.55
C ARG A 216 -16.07 -36.75 1.04
N LYS A 217 -14.99 -37.39 0.62
CA LYS A 217 -14.65 -37.56 -0.81
C LYS A 217 -15.90 -38.02 -1.57
N GLY A 218 -16.36 -37.22 -2.52
CA GLY A 218 -17.44 -37.56 -3.45
C GLY A 218 -18.83 -36.95 -3.18
N ALA A 219 -19.02 -36.09 -2.19
CA ALA A 219 -20.31 -35.41 -1.97
C ALA A 219 -20.31 -33.96 -2.51
N ALA A 220 -21.38 -33.58 -3.22
CA ALA A 220 -21.60 -32.20 -3.66
C ALA A 220 -21.68 -31.24 -2.46
N PRO A 221 -21.22 -29.97 -2.60
CA PRO A 221 -21.32 -28.99 -1.54
C PRO A 221 -22.78 -28.78 -1.15
N ALA A 222 -23.09 -28.98 0.13
CA ALA A 222 -24.42 -28.70 0.67
C ALA A 222 -24.71 -27.19 0.56
N PRO A 223 -25.96 -26.79 0.25
CA PRO A 223 -26.33 -25.37 0.19
C PRO A 223 -26.07 -24.68 1.54
N PRO A 224 -25.66 -23.41 1.55
CA PRO A 224 -25.44 -22.66 2.78
C PRO A 224 -26.76 -22.60 3.57
N SER A 225 -26.74 -23.18 4.77
CA SER A 225 -27.88 -23.17 5.68
C SER A 225 -28.07 -21.76 6.25
N GLU A 226 -29.22 -21.13 5.97
CA GLU A 226 -29.63 -19.83 6.54
C GLU A 226 -29.67 -19.84 8.09
N ALA A 227 -29.70 -21.01 8.72
CA ALA A 227 -29.90 -21.19 10.16
C ALA A 227 -28.66 -20.93 11.04
N LYS A 228 -27.52 -20.51 10.48
CA LYS A 228 -26.26 -20.31 11.23
C LYS A 228 -25.67 -18.91 11.18
N ARG A 229 -26.48 -17.89 10.87
CA ARG A 229 -26.00 -16.51 10.91
C ARG A 229 -25.81 -16.06 12.36
N MET A 230 -24.56 -15.98 12.81
CA MET A 230 -24.24 -15.42 14.13
C MET A 230 -24.58 -13.92 14.14
N SER A 231 -25.46 -13.50 15.05
CA SER A 231 -25.90 -12.12 15.18
C SER A 231 -25.21 -11.36 16.31
N ILE A 232 -24.59 -12.07 17.26
CA ILE A 232 -23.97 -11.50 18.45
C ILE A 232 -22.51 -11.97 18.53
N GLY A 233 -21.58 -11.01 18.68
CA GLY A 233 -20.17 -11.27 18.97
C GLY A 233 -19.78 -10.63 20.30
N LEU A 234 -19.11 -11.39 21.17
CA LEU A 234 -18.59 -10.90 22.45
C LEU A 234 -17.07 -10.78 22.36
N ILE A 235 -16.55 -9.61 22.71
CA ILE A 235 -15.11 -9.32 22.72
C ILE A 235 -14.72 -9.06 24.17
N TYR A 236 -13.74 -9.81 24.67
CA TYR A 236 -13.16 -9.62 26.00
C TYR A 236 -11.73 -9.13 25.84
N VAL A 237 -11.39 -8.05 26.55
CA VAL A 237 -10.04 -7.48 26.60
C VAL A 237 -9.59 -7.49 28.05
N ASN A 238 -8.45 -8.13 28.30
CA ASN A 238 -7.83 -8.09 29.63
C ASN A 238 -6.91 -6.87 29.70
N GLU A 239 -7.11 -6.00 30.69
CA GLU A 239 -6.27 -4.82 30.91
C GLU A 239 -4.88 -5.18 31.44
N HIS A 240 -4.76 -6.32 32.12
CA HIS A 240 -3.52 -6.82 32.69
C HIS A 240 -3.32 -8.31 32.37
N TYR A 241 -2.06 -8.72 32.27
CA TYR A 241 -1.74 -10.15 32.29
C TYR A 241 -2.08 -10.71 33.66
N SER A 242 -2.65 -11.91 33.70
CA SER A 242 -3.10 -12.56 34.94
C SER A 242 -2.49 -13.95 35.10
N GLY A 243 -2.20 -14.33 36.35
CA GLY A 243 -1.72 -15.67 36.70
C GLY A 243 -0.33 -15.98 36.13
N TRP A 244 -0.16 -17.18 35.58
CA TRP A 244 1.14 -17.64 35.09
C TRP A 244 1.72 -16.78 33.96
N LYS A 245 0.88 -16.14 33.14
CA LYS A 245 1.34 -15.28 32.03
C LYS A 245 2.08 -14.05 32.54
N GLU A 246 1.62 -13.47 33.64
CA GLU A 246 2.28 -12.33 34.28
C GLU A 246 3.65 -12.74 34.83
N GLN A 247 3.71 -13.90 35.51
CA GLN A 247 4.96 -14.41 36.06
C GLN A 247 5.99 -14.72 34.95
N CYS A 248 5.57 -15.34 33.84
CA CYS A 248 6.46 -15.59 32.72
C CYS A 248 6.96 -14.29 32.07
N LEU A 249 6.09 -13.29 31.91
CA LEU A 249 6.50 -12.00 31.34
C LEU A 249 7.55 -11.31 32.23
N ARG A 250 7.38 -11.33 33.55
CA ARG A 250 8.36 -10.78 34.50
C ARG A 250 9.73 -11.46 34.44
N VAL A 251 9.79 -12.73 34.05
CA VAL A 251 11.07 -13.47 33.89
C VAL A 251 11.75 -13.15 32.56
N LEU A 252 10.99 -12.77 31.53
CA LEU A 252 11.52 -12.47 30.20
C LEU A 252 11.93 -11.00 29.98
N GLN A 253 11.50 -10.10 30.87
CA GLN A 253 11.88 -8.68 30.89
C GLN A 253 13.24 -8.49 31.55
#